data_AF-A0A3D1IKT8-F1
#
_entry.id   AF-A0A3D1IKT8-F1
#
_cell.length_a   1.000
_cell.length_b   1.000
_cell.length_c   1.000
_cell.angle_alpha   90.00
_cell.angle_beta   90.00
_cell.angle_gamma   90.00
#
_symmetry.space_group_name_H-M   'P 1'
#
loop_
_entity.id
_entity.type
_entity.pdbx_description
1 polymer ?
#
loop_
_entity_poly.entity_id
_entity_poly.type
_entity_poly.pdbx_seq_one_letter_code
_entity_poly.pdbx_strand_id
1 'polypeptide(L)' 'MMIGVVAALGLAIGSFLNVCIYRLPRGESIVSPPSRCPSCGQGLRWFDNVPVL' A
#
# COMPACT_ATOMS: atom_id res chain seq x y z
N MET A 1 -17.48 18.42 -4.92
CA MET A 1 -16.04 18.72 -4.76
C MET A 1 -15.50 18.27 -3.40
N MET A 2 -16.07 18.68 -2.27
CA MET A 2 -15.63 18.28 -0.92
C MET A 2 -15.55 16.76 -0.70
N ILE A 3 -16.57 16.01 -1.11
CA ILE A 3 -16.64 14.55 -0.92
C ILE A 3 -15.49 13.83 -1.65
N GLY A 4 -15.15 14.27 -2.87
CA GLY A 4 -14.08 13.66 -3.66
C GLY A 4 -12.71 13.81 -3.00
N VAL A 5 -12.43 14.98 -2.40
CA VAL A 5 -11.18 15.23 -1.68
C VAL A 5 -11.08 14.37 -0.43
N VAL A 6 -12.16 14.29 0.37
CA VAL A 6 -12.20 13.47 1.58
C VAL A 6 -12.06 11.98 1.24
N ALA A 7 -12.72 11.50 0.18
CA ALA A 7 -12.60 10.13 -0.28
C ALA A 7 -11.19 9.78 -0.76
N ALA A 8 -10.57 10.65 -1.57
CA ALA A 8 -9.20 10.44 -2.05
C ALA A 8 -8.20 10.42 -0.89
N LEU A 9 -8.32 11.35 0.07
CA LEU A 9 -7.47 11.38 1.24
C LEU A 9 -7.67 10.14 2.13
N GLY A 10 -8.92 9.73 2.35
CA GLY A 10 -9.25 8.52 3.11
C GLY A 10 -8.67 7.26 2.48
N LEU A 11 -8.75 7.13 1.16
CA LEU A 11 -8.15 6.01 0.42
C LEU A 11 -6.62 6.03 0.49
N ALA A 12 -5.99 7.20 0.36
CA ALA A 12 -4.55 7.34 0.49
C ALA A 12 -4.05 6.95 1.89
N ILE A 13 -4.71 7.46 2.94
CA ILE A 13 -4.38 7.16 4.34
C ILE A 13 -4.64 5.69 4.65
N GLY A 14 -5.79 5.14 4.24
CA GLY A 14 -6.13 3.74 4.45
C GLY A 14 -5.14 2.77 3.78
N SER A 15 -4.74 3.07 2.54
CA SER A 15 -3.73 2.31 1.81
C SER A 15 -2.38 2.29 2.56
N PHE A 16 -1.93 3.45 3.04
CA PHE A 16 -0.69 3.55 3.81
C PHE A 16 -0.75 2.79 5.15
N LEU A 17 -1.84 2.94 5.91
CA LEU A 17 -2.03 2.23 7.17
C LEU A 17 -2.03 0.72 6.98
N ASN A 18 -2.58 0.22 5.87
CA ASN A 18 -2.55 -1.21 5.54
C ASN A 18 -1.11 -1.73 5.36
N VAL A 19 -0.24 -0.95 4.72
CA VAL A 19 1.21 -1.27 4.63
C VAL A 19 1.86 -1.28 6.01
N CYS A 20 1.54 -0.32 6.88
CA CYS A 20 2.07 -0.27 8.24
C CYS A 20 1.64 -1.48 9.07
N ILE A 21 0.36 -1.85 9.05
CA ILE A 21 -0.16 -3.03 9.77
C ILE A 21 0.54 -4.30 9.29
N TYR A 22 0.86 -4.41 8.01
CA TYR A 22 1.58 -5.56 7.48
C TYR A 22 3.07 -5.58 7.87
N ARG A 23 3.79 -4.46 7.74
CA ARG A 23 5.26 -4.41 7.89
C ARG A 23 5.75 -4.19 9.31
N LEU A 24 5.05 -3.38 10.10
CA LEU A 24 5.49 -2.98 11.45
C LEU A 24 5.62 -4.14 12.44
N PRO A 25 4.67 -5.10 12.56
CA PRO A 25 4.84 -6.25 13.45
C PRO A 25 5.94 -7.22 12.99
N ARG A 26 6.37 -7.13 11.73
CA ARG A 26 7.46 -7.94 11.16
C ARG A 26 8.83 -7.26 11.27
N GLY A 27 8.89 -6.03 11.80
CA GLY A 27 10.11 -5.22 11.84
C GLY A 27 10.64 -4.84 10.45
N GLU A 28 9.81 -4.95 9.42
CA GLU A 28 10.20 -4.63 8.04
C GLU A 28 10.14 -3.11 7.81
N SER A 29 11.07 -2.59 7.02
CA SER A 29 11.05 -1.17 6.65
C SER A 29 9.87 -0.86 5.73
N ILE A 30 9.20 0.27 6.00
CA ILE A 30 8.04 0.74 5.24
C ILE A 30 8.45 1.33 3.88
N VAL A 31 9.68 1.83 3.79
CA VAL A 31 10.20 2.57 2.62
C VAL A 31 10.94 1.65 1.65
N SER A 32 11.71 0.69 2.17
CA SER A 32 12.52 -0.23 1.37
C SER A 32 12.54 -1.60 2.02
N PRO A 33 12.38 -2.70 1.28
CA PRO A 33 12.31 -2.82 -0.17
C PRO A 33 10.92 -2.49 -0.76
N PRO A 34 10.82 -2.26 -2.10
CA PRO A 34 9.54 -2.13 -2.77
C PRO A 34 8.67 -3.38 -2.58
N SER A 35 7.36 -3.26 -2.84
CA SER A 35 6.42 -4.37 -2.77
C SER A 35 6.90 -5.55 -3.63
N ARG A 36 6.76 -6.76 -3.08
CA ARG A 36 7.13 -8.01 -3.76
C ARG A 36 6.00 -9.01 -3.63
N CYS A 37 5.83 -9.83 -4.66
CA CYS A 37 4.87 -10.92 -4.60
C CYS A 37 5.30 -11.93 -3.51
N PRO A 38 4.44 -12.26 -2.54
CA PRO A 38 4.78 -13.20 -1.46
C PRO A 38 4.98 -14.64 -1.96
N SER A 39 4.46 -14.99 -3.15
CA SER A 39 4.56 -16.34 -3.71
C SER A 39 5.82 -16.56 -4.57
N CYS A 40 6.25 -15.55 -5.35
CA CYS A 40 7.38 -15.70 -6.28
C CYS A 40 8.56 -14.76 -6.02
N GLY A 41 8.41 -13.78 -5.12
CA GLY A 41 9.48 -12.85 -4.73
C GLY A 41 9.81 -11.75 -5.75
N GLN A 42 9.14 -11.70 -6.90
CA GLN A 42 9.34 -10.65 -7.90
C GLN A 42 8.89 -9.28 -7.37
N GLY A 43 9.63 -8.22 -7.72
CA GLY A 43 9.23 -6.83 -7.47
C GLY A 43 7.93 -6.47 -8.20
N LEU A 44 6.97 -5.95 -7.45
CA LEU A 44 5.69 -5.47 -7.96
C LEU A 44 5.82 -4.00 -8.38
N ARG A 45 5.14 -3.62 -9.47
CA ARG A 45 5.05 -2.23 -9.88
C ARG A 45 3.99 -1.52 -9.03
N TRP A 46 4.01 -0.18 -9.04
CA TRP A 46 3.09 0.61 -8.22
C TRP A 46 1.61 0.34 -8.58
N PHE A 47 1.29 0.10 -9.85
CA PHE A 47 -0.08 -0.21 -10.31
C PHE A 47 -0.53 -1.63 -9.99
N ASP A 48 0.36 -2.59 -9.78
CA ASP A 48 -0.01 -3.95 -9.36
C ASP A 48 -0.59 -3.98 -7.93
N ASN A 49 -0.38 -2.91 -7.15
CA ASN A 49 -0.88 -2.76 -5.79
C ASN A 49 -2.22 -1.98 -5.73
N VAL A 50 -2.82 -1.63 -6.87
CA VAL A 50 -4.10 -0.92 -6.92
C VAL A 50 -5.23 -1.95 -7.08
N PRO A 51 -6.02 -2.26 -6.02
CA PRO A 51 -7.07 -3.28 -6.07
C PRO A 51 -8.35 -2.81 -6.78
N VAL A 52 -8.32 -1.66 -7.45
CA VAL A 52 -9.48 -1.04 -8.08
C VAL A 52 -9.47 -1.37 -9.57
N LEU A 53 -10.18 -2.45 -9.93
CA LEU A 53 -10.61 -2.78 -11.29
C LEU A 53 -12.14 -2.81 -11.32
#